data_AF-A0A223KP38-F1
#
_entry.id   AF-A0A223KP38-F1
#
_cell.length_a   1.000
_cell.length_b   1.000
_cell.length_c   1.000
_cell.angle_alpha   90.00
_cell.angle_beta   90.00
_cell.angle_gamma   90.00
#
_symmetry.space_group_name_H-M   'P 1'
#
loop_
_entity.id
_entity.type
_entity.pdbx_description
1 polymer ?
#
loop_
_entity_poly.entity_id
_entity_poly.type
_entity_poly.pdbx_seq_one_letter_code
_entity_poly.pdbx_strand_id
1 'polypeptide(L)' 'MKLKTLSSKIAIIVSSVTVALCIVFASQAYFSYQEVKSLADGCYDKGGLPSIQKTGFTVKHFSCNLDG' A
#
# COMPACT_ATOMS: atom_id res chain seq x y z
N MET A 1 -2.32 -33.85 -28.18
CA MET A 1 -1.70 -33.86 -26.83
C MET A 1 -0.95 -32.57 -26.45
N LYS A 2 -0.28 -31.86 -27.38
CA LYS A 2 0.57 -30.69 -27.06
C LYS A 2 -0.15 -29.43 -26.53
N LEU A 3 -1.43 -29.25 -26.84
CA LEU A 3 -2.22 -28.06 -26.42
C LEU A 3 -2.45 -28.00 -24.91
N LYS A 4 -2.64 -29.17 -24.26
CA LYS A 4 -2.91 -29.28 -22.82
C LYS A 4 -1.69 -28.90 -21.96
N THR A 5 -0.50 -29.27 -22.41
CA THR A 5 0.77 -28.94 -21.75
C THR A 5 1.13 -27.46 -21.88
N LEU A 6 0.81 -26.82 -23.01
CA LEU A 6 1.04 -25.40 -23.21
C LEU A 6 0.13 -24.54 -22.31
N SER A 7 -1.15 -24.89 -22.25
CA SER A 7 -2.15 -24.20 -21.42
C SER A 7 -1.82 -24.31 -19.91
N SER A 8 -1.31 -25.48 -19.47
CA SER A 8 -0.89 -25.68 -18.08
C SER A 8 0.35 -24.84 -17.69
N LYS A 9 1.34 -24.71 -18.59
CA LYS A 9 2.51 -23.84 -18.35
C LYS A 9 2.14 -22.35 -18.27
N ILE A 10 1.21 -21.90 -19.11
CA ILE A 10 0.71 -20.53 -19.10
C ILE A 10 -0.06 -20.25 -17.80
N ALA A 11 -0.90 -21.18 -17.35
CA ALA A 11 -1.64 -21.02 -16.10
C ALA A 11 -0.70 -20.84 -14.89
N ILE A 12 0.41 -21.59 -14.85
CA ILE A 12 1.41 -21.46 -13.78
C ILE A 12 2.07 -20.07 -13.82
N ILE A 13 2.50 -19.60 -15.00
CA ILE A 13 3.11 -18.27 -15.17
C ILE A 13 2.14 -17.16 -14.79
N VAL A 14 0.88 -17.25 -15.22
CA VAL A 14 -0.15 -16.25 -14.85
C VAL A 14 -0.35 -16.24 -13.34
N SER A 15 -0.47 -17.42 -12.72
CA SER A 15 -0.66 -17.51 -11.27
C SER A 15 0.52 -16.93 -10.49
N SER A 16 1.76 -17.17 -10.92
CA SER A 16 2.94 -16.62 -10.24
C SER A 16 3.02 -15.10 -10.40
N VAL A 17 2.67 -14.57 -11.58
CA VAL A 17 2.59 -13.12 -11.81
C VAL A 17 1.50 -12.49 -10.94
N THR A 18 0.33 -13.12 -10.82
CA THR A 18 -0.74 -12.62 -9.96
C THR A 18 -0.30 -12.55 -8.50
N VAL A 19 0.33 -13.61 -7.99
CA VAL A 19 0.85 -13.64 -6.61
C VAL A 19 1.90 -12.54 -6.39
N ALA A 20 2.83 -12.38 -7.34
CA ALA A 20 3.84 -11.33 -7.27
C ALA A 20 3.21 -9.93 -7.23
N LEU A 21 2.19 -9.67 -8.05
CA LEU A 21 1.47 -8.40 -8.04
C LEU A 21 0.77 -8.16 -6.70
N CYS A 22 0.10 -9.17 -6.13
CA CYS A 22 -0.52 -9.04 -4.80
C CYS A 22 0.49 -8.64 -3.73
N ILE A 23 1.68 -9.23 -3.74
CA ILE A 23 2.75 -8.89 -2.78
C ILE A 23 3.21 -7.44 -2.96
N VAL A 24 3.40 -6.99 -4.21
CA VAL A 24 3.81 -5.61 -4.52
C VAL A 24 2.73 -4.60 -4.10
N PHE A 25 1.45 -4.89 -4.34
CA PHE A 25 0.37 -4.00 -3.89
C PHE A 25 0.25 -3.97 -2.36
N ALA A 26 0.38 -5.11 -1.69
CA ALA A 26 0.35 -5.20 -0.23
C ALA A 26 1.53 -4.45 0.41
N SER A 27 2.73 -4.56 -0.16
CA SER A 27 3.91 -3.84 0.35
C SER A 27 3.77 -2.33 0.18
N GLN A 28 3.33 -1.85 -0.99
CA GLN A 28 3.07 -0.42 -1.21
C GLN A 28 1.98 0.12 -0.28
N ALA A 29 0.92 -0.65 -0.04
CA ALA A 29 -0.13 -0.29 0.91
C ALA A 29 0.40 -0.20 2.35
N TYR A 30 1.21 -1.18 2.77
CA TYR A 30 1.77 -1.23 4.11
C TYR A 30 2.75 -0.09 4.38
N PHE A 31 3.64 0.21 3.44
CA PHE A 31 4.57 1.34 3.54
C PHE A 31 3.82 2.67 3.59
N SER A 32 2.85 2.88 2.71
CA SER A 32 1.98 4.06 2.74
C SER A 32 1.27 4.25 4.08
N TYR A 33 0.78 3.16 4.67
CA TYR A 33 0.14 3.19 5.98
C TYR A 33 1.13 3.52 7.09
N GLN A 34 2.31 2.89 7.10
CA GLN A 34 3.39 3.14 8.06
C GLN A 34 3.85 4.60 8.02
N GLU A 35 4.07 5.17 6.83
CA GLU A 35 4.45 6.57 6.69
C GLU A 35 3.38 7.49 7.31
N VAL A 36 2.13 7.32 6.92
CA VAL A 36 1.01 8.13 7.45
C VAL A 36 0.91 8.01 8.96
N LYS A 37 1.03 6.79 9.48
CA LYS A 37 0.96 6.50 10.90
C LYS A 37 2.11 7.19 11.64
N SER A 38 3.34 7.11 11.13
CA SER A 38 4.49 7.78 11.75
C SER A 38 4.33 9.30 11.79
N LEU A 39 3.80 9.91 10.71
CA LEU A 39 3.53 11.35 10.71
C LEU A 39 2.40 11.71 11.68
N ALA A 40 1.33 10.92 11.72
CA ALA A 40 0.20 11.13 12.62
C ALA A 40 0.59 10.98 14.09
N ASP A 41 1.33 9.93 14.43
CA ASP A 41 1.84 9.68 15.79
C ASP A 41 2.74 10.82 16.26
N GLY A 42 3.61 11.35 15.38
CA GLY A 42 4.42 12.54 15.70
C GLY A 42 3.62 13.83 15.88
N CYS A 43 2.40 13.92 15.34
CA CYS A 43 1.48 15.02 15.60
C CYS A 43 0.73 14.85 16.92
N TYR A 44 0.26 13.62 17.19
CA TYR A 44 -0.37 13.27 18.47
C TYR A 44 0.58 13.46 19.66
N ASP A 45 1.86 13.12 19.51
CA ASP A 45 2.88 13.32 20.56
C ASP A 45 3.05 14.81 20.93
N LYS A 46 2.79 15.70 19.97
CA LYS A 46 2.79 17.16 20.18
C LYS A 46 1.46 17.71 20.69
N GLY A 47 0.47 16.85 20.96
CA GLY A 47 -0.87 17.23 21.40
C GLY A 47 -1.78 17.74 20.28
N GLY A 48 -1.40 17.57 19.01
CA GLY A 48 -2.18 18.03 17.86
C GLY A 48 -3.08 16.96 17.25
N LEU A 49 -4.01 17.41 16.41
CA LEU A 49 -4.89 16.55 15.62
C LEU A 49 -4.34 16.42 14.18
N PRO A 50 -3.95 15.21 13.73
CA PRO A 50 -3.46 15.02 12.37
C PRO A 50 -4.62 15.01 11.35
N SER A 51 -4.52 15.86 10.33
CA SER A 51 -5.40 15.88 9.16
C SER A 51 -4.65 15.31 7.96
N ILE A 52 -5.10 14.15 7.47
CA ILE A 52 -4.44 13.39 6.41
C ILE A 52 -5.35 13.33 5.19
N GLN A 53 -4.90 13.89 4.07
CA GLN A 53 -5.51 13.66 2.76
C GLN A 53 -4.66 12.67 1.95
N LYS A 54 -5.24 11.52 1.63
CA LYS A 54 -4.65 10.50 0.76
C LYS A 54 -5.23 10.54 -0.64
N THR A 55 -4.41 10.26 -1.64
CA THR A 55 -4.86 9.89 -2.99
C THR A 55 -4.23 8.55 -3.35
N GLY A 56 -5.02 7.48 -3.36
CA GLY A 56 -4.51 6.12 -3.52
C GLY A 56 -3.56 5.72 -2.39
N PHE A 57 -2.34 5.28 -2.74
CA PHE A 57 -1.28 4.91 -1.80
C PHE A 57 -0.32 6.08 -1.47
N THR A 58 -0.57 7.29 -1.98
CA THR A 58 0.29 8.44 -1.72
C THR A 58 -0.38 9.44 -0.78
N VAL A 59 0.38 9.91 0.20
CA VAL A 59 0.00 11.05 1.04
C VAL A 59 0.15 12.32 0.22
N LYS A 60 -0.95 13.02 -0.03
CA LYS A 60 -0.92 14.27 -0.81
C LYS A 60 -0.78 15.49 0.07
N HIS A 61 -1.46 15.49 1.21
CA HIS A 61 -1.32 16.54 2.20
C HIS A 61 -1.40 15.93 3.59
N PHE A 62 -0.42 16.27 4.41
CA PHE A 62 -0.40 16.01 5.83
C PHE A 62 -0.31 17.37 6.54
N SER A 63 -1.28 17.65 7.41
CA SER A 63 -1.26 18.82 8.27
C SER A 63 -1.46 18.38 9.70
N CYS A 64 -0.61 18.86 10.60
CA CYS A 64 -0.77 18.66 12.04
C CYS A 64 -1.36 19.93 12.63
N ASN A 65 -2.61 19.88 13.07
CA ASN A 65 -3.25 21.04 13.64
C ASN A 65 -3.06 21.03 15.16
N LEU A 66 -2.23 21.95 15.64
CA LEU A 66 -1.94 22.15 17.07
C LEU A 66 -2.94 23.15 17.64
N ASP A 67 -4.24 22.93 17.38
CA ASP A 67 -5.29 23.69 18.06
C ASP A 67 -5.54 23.01 19.42
N GLY A 68 -4.75 23.45 20.41
CA GLY A 68 -4.98 23.21 21.84
C GLY A 68 -5.89 24.27 22.44
#